data_AF-A0A7J6TXS4-F1
#
_entry.id   AF-A0A7J6TXS4-F1
#
_cell.length_a   1.000
_cell.length_b   1.000
_cell.length_c   1.000
_cell.angle_alpha   90.00
_cell.angle_beta   90.00
_cell.angle_gamma   90.00
#
_symmetry.space_group_name_H-M   'P 1'
#
loop_
_entity.id
_entity.type
_entity.pdbx_description
1 polymer ?
#
loop_
_entity_poly.entity_id
_entity_poly.type
_entity_poly.pdbx_seq_one_letter_code
_entity_poly.pdbx_strand_id
1 'polypeptide(L)'
;DKHGLSAKLLHILVDYYVFTKEYSEAIKCIDIYLDFCERVYDGLNGARSWALEEKGDILLEMATYEILIERNSSKFSSFSSQSIRRMFFYGTFAEDEIGKLASSRILETYEKAAEELKLLFGDWHEYHTQVYEKIIKARRKLAIS
;
A
#
# COMPACT_ATOMS: atom_id res chain seq x y z
N ASP A 1 -2.81 12.18 -24.29
CA ASP A 1 -3.67 13.11 -23.53
C ASP A 1 -3.42 13.03 -22.05
N LYS A 2 -2.83 14.10 -21.51
CA LYS A 2 -2.44 14.26 -20.10
C LYS A 2 -3.47 15.17 -19.42
N HIS A 3 -4.59 14.59 -19.01
CA HIS A 3 -5.63 15.36 -18.32
C HIS A 3 -5.72 14.88 -16.87
N GLY A 4 -5.84 15.80 -15.90
CA GLY A 4 -6.05 15.46 -14.49
C GLY A 4 -7.31 14.61 -14.23
N LEU A 5 -8.20 14.50 -15.23
CA LEU A 5 -9.35 13.60 -15.20
C LEU A 5 -8.93 12.13 -15.32
N SER A 6 -7.90 11.82 -16.12
CA SER A 6 -7.36 10.47 -16.23
C SER A 6 -6.70 10.02 -14.92
N ALA A 7 -5.96 10.92 -14.26
CA ALA A 7 -5.44 10.68 -12.92
C ALA A 7 -6.55 10.38 -11.92
N LYS A 8 -7.61 11.21 -11.89
CA LYS A 8 -8.75 11.00 -11.00
C LYS A 8 -9.49 9.69 -11.28
N LEU A 9 -9.62 9.32 -12.55
CA LEU A 9 -10.21 8.04 -12.94
C LEU A 9 -9.36 6.85 -12.43
N LEU A 10 -8.04 6.92 -12.53
CA LEU A 10 -7.15 5.88 -12.01
C LEU A 10 -7.33 5.66 -10.51
N HIS A 11 -7.43 6.73 -9.72
CA HIS A 11 -7.75 6.66 -8.28
C HIS A 11 -9.06 5.92 -8.02
N ILE A 12 -10.13 6.28 -8.74
CA ILE A 12 -11.44 5.62 -8.59
C ILE A 12 -11.35 4.13 -8.95
N LEU A 13 -10.59 3.78 -9.99
CA LEU A 13 -10.39 2.39 -10.39
C LEU A 13 -9.59 1.61 -9.34
N VAL A 14 -8.55 2.20 -8.75
CA VAL A 14 -7.80 1.58 -7.65
C VAL A 14 -8.74 1.28 -6.49
N ASP A 15 -9.52 2.25 -6.03
CA ASP A 15 -10.49 2.08 -4.95
C ASP A 15 -11.50 0.97 -5.26
N TYR A 16 -12.04 0.96 -6.49
CA TYR A 16 -12.97 -0.06 -6.95
C TYR A 16 -12.34 -1.46 -6.90
N TYR A 17 -11.14 -1.63 -7.43
CA TYR A 17 -10.47 -2.93 -7.47
C TYR A 17 -10.02 -3.41 -6.09
N VAL A 18 -9.63 -2.50 -5.19
CA VAL A 18 -9.36 -2.84 -3.77
C VAL A 18 -10.65 -3.28 -3.07
N PHE A 19 -11.77 -2.60 -3.35
CA PHE A 19 -13.07 -2.96 -2.81
C PHE A 19 -13.52 -4.35 -3.28
N THR A 20 -13.35 -4.66 -4.58
CA THR A 20 -13.70 -5.97 -5.17
C THR A 20 -12.64 -7.06 -4.96
N LYS A 21 -11.54 -6.76 -4.26
CA LYS A 21 -10.41 -7.67 -3.99
C LYS A 21 -9.64 -8.12 -5.24
N GLU A 22 -9.74 -7.36 -6.32
CA GLU A 22 -9.00 -7.54 -7.57
C GLU A 22 -7.64 -6.83 -7.50
N TYR A 23 -6.81 -7.21 -6.52
CA TYR A 23 -5.58 -6.46 -6.20
C TYR A 23 -4.58 -6.37 -7.36
N SER A 24 -4.52 -7.38 -8.23
CA SER A 24 -3.66 -7.32 -9.42
C SER A 24 -4.04 -6.17 -10.36
N GLU A 25 -5.33 -5.88 -10.51
CA GLU A 25 -5.80 -4.75 -11.32
C GLU A 25 -5.61 -3.42 -10.59
N ALA A 26 -5.80 -3.40 -9.26
CA ALA A 26 -5.48 -2.22 -8.44
C ALA A 26 -3.99 -1.84 -8.57
N ILE A 27 -3.08 -2.82 -8.51
CA ILE A 27 -1.62 -2.61 -8.66
C ILE A 27 -1.29 -2.05 -10.06
N LYS A 28 -1.91 -2.58 -11.13
CA LYS A 28 -1.72 -2.03 -12.48
C LYS A 28 -2.17 -0.57 -12.56
N CYS A 29 -3.32 -0.24 -11.97
CA CYS A 29 -3.86 1.13 -12.00
C CYS A 29 -2.96 2.11 -11.24
N ILE A 30 -2.49 1.75 -10.04
CA ILE A 30 -1.60 2.61 -9.25
C ILE A 30 -0.22 2.77 -9.91
N ASP A 31 0.28 1.74 -10.60
CA ASP A 31 1.53 1.83 -11.37
C ASP A 31 1.41 2.80 -12.55
N ILE A 32 0.30 2.74 -13.29
CA ILE A 32 0.01 3.73 -14.35
C ILE A 32 -0.11 5.14 -13.76
N TYR A 33 -0.65 5.28 -12.55
CA TYR A 33 -0.75 6.58 -11.88
C TYR A 33 0.61 7.11 -11.43
N LEU A 34 1.49 6.25 -10.90
CA LEU A 34 2.87 6.60 -10.58
C LEU A 34 3.61 7.10 -11.84
N ASP A 35 3.49 6.37 -12.96
CA ASP A 35 4.07 6.77 -14.26
C ASP A 35 3.46 8.08 -14.79
N PHE A 36 2.21 8.38 -14.46
CA PHE A 36 1.60 9.67 -14.78
C PHE A 36 2.22 10.79 -13.95
N CYS A 37 2.34 10.60 -12.63
CA CYS A 37 2.91 11.60 -11.72
C CYS A 37 4.35 11.96 -12.13
N GLU A 38 5.18 10.97 -12.46
CA GLU A 38 6.56 11.20 -12.93
C GLU A 38 6.66 11.97 -14.24
N ARG A 39 5.67 11.85 -15.14
CA ARG A 39 5.67 12.51 -16.46
C ARG A 39 5.00 13.88 -16.49
N VAL A 40 4.28 14.24 -15.44
CA VAL A 40 3.44 15.44 -15.37
C VAL A 40 4.00 16.45 -14.38
N TYR A 41 4.51 15.98 -13.25
CA TYR A 41 5.13 16.82 -12.24
C TYR A 41 6.65 16.66 -12.35
N ASP A 42 7.34 17.76 -12.61
CA ASP A 42 8.79 17.75 -12.67
C ASP A 42 9.38 17.51 -11.27
N GLY A 43 10.28 16.53 -11.17
CA GLY A 43 10.98 16.22 -9.94
C GLY A 43 10.07 15.67 -8.83
N LEU A 44 10.47 15.96 -7.59
CA LEU A 44 9.81 15.45 -6.41
C LEU A 44 8.43 16.09 -6.21
N ASN A 45 7.39 15.27 -6.02
CA ASN A 45 6.03 15.77 -5.87
C ASN A 45 5.19 14.90 -4.92
N GLY A 46 4.32 15.54 -4.14
CA GLY A 46 3.51 14.84 -3.15
C GLY A 46 2.54 13.83 -3.75
N ALA A 47 2.04 14.07 -4.97
CA ALA A 47 1.11 13.16 -5.64
C ALA A 47 1.74 11.77 -5.86
N ARG A 48 3.00 11.72 -6.27
CA ARG A 48 3.76 10.48 -6.40
C ARG A 48 3.99 9.81 -5.05
N SER A 49 4.34 10.58 -4.01
CA SER A 49 4.63 10.02 -2.69
C SER A 49 3.38 9.44 -2.03
N TRP A 50 2.21 10.06 -2.18
CA TRP A 50 0.93 9.50 -1.74
C TRP A 50 0.55 8.26 -2.55
N ALA A 51 0.79 8.24 -3.86
CA ALA A 51 0.56 7.05 -4.69
C ALA A 51 1.45 5.86 -4.27
N LEU A 52 2.71 6.12 -3.88
CA LEU A 52 3.57 5.10 -3.30
C LEU A 52 3.02 4.58 -1.97
N GLU A 53 2.59 5.47 -1.07
CA GLU A 53 1.96 5.06 0.18
C GLU A 53 0.74 4.17 -0.08
N GLU A 54 -0.12 4.57 -1.01
CA GLU A 54 -1.32 3.82 -1.41
C GLU A 54 -0.95 2.45 -1.99
N LYS A 55 0.06 2.38 -2.86
CA LYS A 55 0.58 1.10 -3.36
C LYS A 55 1.07 0.20 -2.22
N GLY A 56 1.73 0.76 -1.21
CA GLY A 56 2.12 0.03 0.00
C GLY A 56 0.92 -0.54 0.75
N ASP A 57 -0.15 0.24 0.91
CA ASP A 57 -1.41 -0.19 1.52
C ASP A 57 -2.08 -1.33 0.72
N ILE A 58 -2.07 -1.26 -0.62
CA ILE A 58 -2.62 -2.31 -1.50
C ILE A 58 -1.83 -3.61 -1.38
N LEU A 59 -0.49 -3.54 -1.43
CA LEU A 59 0.38 -4.71 -1.29
C LEU A 59 0.20 -5.38 0.07
N LEU A 60 0.07 -4.57 1.13
CA LEU A 60 -0.21 -5.05 2.48
C LEU A 60 -1.55 -5.76 2.56
N GLU A 61 -2.60 -5.15 2.01
CA GLU A 61 -3.94 -5.72 2.00
C GLU A 61 -4.00 -7.02 1.20
N MET A 62 -3.39 -7.04 0.00
CA MET A 62 -3.31 -8.21 -0.87
C MET A 62 -2.65 -9.40 -0.16
N ALA A 63 -1.42 -9.23 0.32
CA ALA A 63 -0.67 -10.31 0.94
C ALA A 63 -1.37 -10.83 2.22
N THR A 64 -1.99 -9.91 2.97
CA THR A 64 -2.76 -10.30 4.16
C THR A 64 -4.03 -11.07 3.78
N TYR A 65 -4.75 -10.60 2.77
CA TYR A 65 -5.99 -11.24 2.32
C TYR A 65 -5.72 -12.65 1.81
N GLU A 66 -4.68 -12.85 1.00
CA GLU A 66 -4.25 -14.16 0.49
C GLU A 66 -4.05 -15.17 1.64
N ILE A 67 -3.34 -14.79 2.69
CA ILE A 67 -3.16 -15.63 3.87
C ILE A 67 -4.49 -15.91 4.58
N LEU A 68 -5.34 -14.89 4.75
CA LEU A 68 -6.61 -15.05 5.44
C LEU A 68 -7.56 -15.99 4.68
N ILE A 69 -7.65 -15.89 3.35
CA ILE A 69 -8.51 -16.79 2.57
C ILE A 69 -7.97 -18.22 2.51
N GLU A 70 -6.64 -18.40 2.52
CA GLU A 70 -6.00 -19.73 2.65
C GLU A 70 -6.38 -20.38 3.99
N ARG A 71 -6.44 -19.60 5.07
CA ARG A 71 -6.89 -20.09 6.39
C ARG A 71 -8.37 -20.47 6.40
N ASN A 72 -9.22 -19.57 5.90
CA ASN A 72 -10.67 -19.76 5.88
C ASN A 72 -11.39 -18.79 4.92
N SER A 73 -11.56 -19.21 3.67
CA SER A 73 -12.19 -18.39 2.63
C SER A 73 -13.63 -17.96 2.96
N SER A 74 -14.45 -18.83 3.57
CA SER A 74 -15.84 -18.49 3.90
C SER A 74 -15.96 -17.45 5.00
N LYS A 75 -15.00 -17.42 5.93
CA LYS A 75 -14.96 -16.42 7.01
C LYS A 75 -14.44 -15.06 6.54
N PHE A 76 -13.39 -15.03 5.73
CA PHE A 76 -12.62 -13.81 5.47
C PHE A 76 -12.94 -13.11 4.14
N SER A 77 -13.65 -13.77 3.23
CA SER A 77 -14.05 -13.18 1.94
C SER A 77 -14.91 -11.91 2.05
N SER A 78 -15.64 -11.74 3.16
CA SER A 78 -16.50 -10.58 3.41
C SER A 78 -15.80 -9.47 4.21
N PHE A 79 -14.53 -9.63 4.57
CA PHE A 79 -13.81 -8.63 5.36
C PHE A 79 -13.60 -7.36 4.54
N SER A 80 -13.89 -6.22 5.16
CA SER A 80 -13.57 -4.91 4.59
C SER A 80 -12.06 -4.69 4.53
N SER A 81 -11.63 -3.77 3.66
CA SER A 81 -10.23 -3.35 3.54
C SER A 81 -9.63 -2.93 4.87
N GLN A 82 -10.37 -2.14 5.66
CA GLN A 82 -9.91 -1.72 6.99
C GLN A 82 -9.69 -2.91 7.94
N SER A 83 -10.59 -3.91 7.91
CA SER A 83 -10.44 -5.12 8.73
C SER A 83 -9.22 -5.94 8.30
N ILE A 84 -8.99 -6.11 7.00
CA ILE A 84 -7.82 -6.83 6.47
C ILE A 84 -6.52 -6.11 6.90
N ARG A 85 -6.43 -4.79 6.72
CA ARG A 85 -5.24 -4.03 7.14
C ARG A 85 -5.01 -4.11 8.65
N ARG A 86 -6.08 -4.11 9.47
CA ARG A 86 -5.96 -4.33 10.93
C ARG A 86 -5.44 -5.73 11.25
N MET A 87 -5.87 -6.75 10.51
CA MET A 87 -5.37 -8.12 10.70
C MET A 87 -3.86 -8.20 10.46
N PHE A 88 -3.31 -7.46 9.51
CA PHE A 88 -1.86 -7.37 9.33
C PHE A 88 -1.15 -6.88 10.60
N PHE A 89 -1.58 -5.74 11.15
CA PHE A 89 -0.88 -5.12 12.28
C PHE A 89 -1.10 -5.82 13.62
N TYR A 90 -2.28 -6.41 13.83
CA TYR A 90 -2.70 -6.92 15.15
C TYR A 90 -3.01 -8.41 15.18
N GLY A 91 -3.19 -9.06 14.03
CA GLY A 91 -3.45 -10.49 13.95
C GLY A 91 -2.19 -11.32 14.17
N THR A 92 -2.34 -12.58 14.56
CA THR A 92 -1.21 -13.52 14.67
C THR A 92 -0.98 -14.22 13.33
N PHE A 93 0.28 -14.33 12.93
CA PHE A 93 0.73 -15.06 11.73
C PHE A 93 1.77 -16.09 12.14
N ALA A 94 1.73 -17.25 11.49
CA ALA A 94 2.76 -18.27 11.57
C ALA A 94 4.02 -17.79 10.83
N GLU A 95 5.15 -18.44 11.09
CA GLU A 95 6.46 -18.05 10.55
C GLU A 95 6.49 -18.08 9.01
N ASP A 96 5.88 -19.08 8.39
CA ASP A 96 5.77 -19.21 6.93
C ASP A 96 4.91 -18.10 6.31
N GLU A 97 3.84 -17.69 6.98
CA GLU A 97 3.00 -16.58 6.57
C GLU A 97 3.74 -15.23 6.69
N ILE A 98 4.56 -15.06 7.74
CA ILE A 98 5.42 -13.88 7.88
C ILE A 98 6.44 -13.84 6.73
N GLY A 99 7.00 -14.98 6.32
CA GLY A 99 7.84 -15.10 5.13
C GLY A 99 7.15 -14.62 3.86
N LYS A 100 5.90 -15.02 3.63
CA LYS A 100 5.08 -14.53 2.50
C LYS A 100 4.89 -13.01 2.58
N LEU A 101 4.49 -12.49 3.75
CA LEU A 101 4.32 -11.05 3.96
C LEU A 101 5.62 -10.26 3.72
N ALA A 102 6.77 -10.78 4.14
CA ALA A 102 8.06 -10.10 3.96
C ALA A 102 8.45 -9.97 2.48
N SER A 103 8.03 -10.90 1.62
CA SER A 103 8.33 -10.90 0.18
C SER A 103 7.51 -9.90 -0.65
N SER A 104 6.47 -9.30 -0.07
CA SER A 104 5.46 -8.50 -0.79
C SER A 104 5.86 -7.06 -1.14
N ARG A 105 7.12 -6.66 -0.89
CA ARG A 105 7.65 -5.29 -1.16
C ARG A 105 6.92 -4.14 -0.46
N ILE A 106 6.08 -4.43 0.56
CA ILE A 106 5.38 -3.43 1.38
C ILE A 106 6.37 -2.40 1.94
N LEU A 107 7.43 -2.88 2.60
CA LEU A 107 8.42 -2.01 3.26
C LEU A 107 9.14 -1.12 2.26
N GLU A 108 9.61 -1.69 1.14
CA GLU A 108 10.29 -0.93 0.09
C GLU A 108 9.42 0.24 -0.41
N THR A 109 8.11 -0.01 -0.58
CA THR A 109 7.18 0.98 -1.10
C THR A 109 6.92 2.10 -0.09
N TYR A 110 6.68 1.75 1.19
CA TYR A 110 6.53 2.77 2.23
C TYR A 110 7.82 3.56 2.49
N GLU A 111 8.98 2.91 2.45
CA GLU A 111 10.28 3.57 2.63
C GLU A 111 10.53 4.61 1.55
N LYS A 112 10.23 4.28 0.28
CA LYS A 112 10.27 5.25 -0.82
C LYS A 112 9.30 6.41 -0.60
N ALA A 113 8.05 6.13 -0.22
CA ALA A 113 7.07 7.19 0.07
C ALA A 113 7.56 8.13 1.19
N ALA A 114 8.07 7.57 2.29
CA ALA A 114 8.58 8.35 3.42
C ALA A 114 9.81 9.17 3.03
N GLU A 115 10.75 8.62 2.26
CA GLU A 115 11.93 9.36 1.80
C GLU A 115 11.53 10.60 0.98
N GLU A 116 10.57 10.45 0.08
CA GLU A 116 10.07 11.57 -0.71
C GLU A 116 9.35 12.62 0.14
N LEU A 117 8.48 12.19 1.05
CA LEU A 117 7.77 13.10 1.94
C LEU A 117 8.73 13.84 2.88
N LYS A 118 9.79 13.17 3.35
CA LYS A 118 10.84 13.79 4.14
C LYS A 118 11.57 14.87 3.35
N LEU A 119 11.89 14.62 2.09
CA LEU A 119 12.56 15.58 1.23
C LEU A 119 11.64 16.77 0.88
N LEU A 120 10.34 16.55 0.71
CA LEU A 120 9.35 17.60 0.41
C LEU A 120 9.04 18.50 1.62
N PHE A 121 8.84 17.89 2.79
CA PHE A 121 8.20 18.57 3.91
C PHE A 121 9.02 18.55 5.21
N GLY A 122 10.11 17.78 5.26
CA GLY A 122 10.89 17.54 6.46
C GLY A 122 10.44 16.31 7.25
N ASP A 123 11.29 15.87 8.16
CA ASP A 123 11.12 14.67 8.98
C ASP A 123 10.05 14.80 10.08
N TRP A 124 9.73 16.03 10.49
CA TRP A 124 8.71 16.30 11.50
C TRP A 124 7.32 16.55 10.93
N HIS A 125 7.17 16.60 9.60
CA HIS A 125 5.89 16.88 8.98
C HIS A 125 4.93 15.69 9.09
N GLU A 126 3.63 15.96 9.28
CA GLU A 126 2.61 14.93 9.52
C GLU A 126 2.54 13.87 8.42
N TYR A 127 2.68 14.26 7.15
CA TYR A 127 2.67 13.30 6.03
C TYR A 127 3.82 12.30 6.12
N HIS A 128 5.03 12.76 6.44
CA HIS A 128 6.16 11.87 6.65
C HIS A 128 5.95 10.98 7.87
N THR A 129 5.57 11.56 9.01
CA THR A 129 5.45 10.79 10.27
C THR A 129 4.37 9.72 10.20
N GLN A 130 3.25 9.97 9.52
CA GLN A 130 2.20 8.98 9.28
C GLN A 130 2.70 7.76 8.50
N VAL A 131 3.43 7.96 7.38
CA VAL A 131 4.01 6.86 6.61
C VAL A 131 5.11 6.16 7.41
N TYR A 132 5.93 6.91 8.14
CA TYR A 132 7.01 6.36 8.95
C TYR A 132 6.47 5.47 10.09
N GLU A 133 5.33 5.80 10.69
CA GLU A 133 4.66 4.92 11.63
C GLU A 133 4.24 3.59 11.00
N LYS A 134 3.75 3.59 9.75
CA LYS A 134 3.43 2.36 9.02
C LYS A 134 4.68 1.50 8.82
N ILE A 135 5.82 2.11 8.48
CA ILE A 135 7.12 1.42 8.37
C ILE A 135 7.49 0.76 9.70
N ILE A 136 7.43 1.49 10.82
CA ILE A 136 7.76 0.93 12.14
C ILE A 136 6.87 -0.27 12.47
N LYS A 137 5.55 -0.14 12.28
CA LYS A 137 4.59 -1.21 12.56
C LYS A 137 4.82 -2.42 11.65
N ALA A 138 5.05 -2.21 10.36
CA ALA A 138 5.34 -3.28 9.41
C ALA A 138 6.68 -3.97 9.71
N ARG A 139 7.76 -3.24 10.00
CA ARG A 139 9.06 -3.83 10.37
C ARG A 139 8.96 -4.70 11.61
N ARG A 140 8.28 -4.22 12.66
CA ARG A 140 8.03 -5.02 13.88
C ARG A 140 7.27 -6.30 13.56
N LYS A 141 6.33 -6.23 12.63
CA LYS A 141 5.54 -7.40 12.23
C LYS A 141 6.36 -8.43 11.47
N LEU A 142 7.23 -7.96 10.59
CA LEU A 142 8.02 -8.78 9.68
C LEU A 142 9.35 -9.26 10.27
N ALA A 143 9.83 -8.65 11.35
CA ALA A 143 11.06 -9.03 12.05
C ALA A 143 10.87 -10.16 13.08
N ILE A 144 9.63 -10.58 13.34
CA ILE A 144 9.34 -11.77 14.14
C ILE A 144 9.49 -12.98 13.21
N SER A 145 10.72 -13.35 12.89
CA SER A 145 11.09 -14.64 12.29
C SER A 145 11.84 -15.44 13.34
#